data_AF-A0A958ZSM3-F1
#
_entry.id   AF-A0A958ZSM3-F1
#
_cell.length_a   1.000
_cell.length_b   1.000
_cell.length_c   1.000
_cell.angle_alpha   90.00
_cell.angle_beta   90.00
_cell.angle_gamma   90.00
#
_symmetry.space_group_name_H-M   'P 1'
#
loop_
_entity.id
_entity.type
_entity.pdbx_description
1 polymer ?
#
loop_
_entity_poly.entity_id
_entity_poly.type
_entity_poly.pdbx_seq_one_letter_code
_entity_poly.pdbx_strand_id
1 'polypeptide(L)'
;MKKLTSIVYLLVTASVLSMVFSACEENQEVPAQENILPDEFRVDIPSAISSAVVAQNGRQAGRTNEDTLDGNDIYQNLGTFIAIGDGAAEIVEDIIIGLKKHNINRVISLSYISDDDQRVKNLNVSSNVELDGKTWEYMLIVTDAESEVNDDGGKAMQVFWNHRRPFEGIAILKPYNIDRNGPFDAGEAIFRIDYTEVSDKGYDAEMEVRMSGLPLANPLDDPYSISTIHMWAGKKGDIVDVTGNSNHPNAVFISGDVGFNWAFVASGSDPKELGVAEVGLPPSALNESDRNVLLKDYSIEAVFTNEINTVWPTLDPVLVANFLVNTQAPGYFSNKIGFIAGGESPGSAWDVYEARLDDLSPFNPSETSNLVVSFQ
;
A
#
# COMPACT_ATOMS: atom_id res chain seq x y z
N MET A 1 -55.30 -21.66 -64.18
CA MET A 1 -55.25 -22.02 -62.74
C MET A 1 -53.83 -22.26 -62.20
N LYS A 2 -52.92 -22.99 -62.88
CA LYS A 2 -51.52 -23.20 -62.39
C LYS A 2 -50.65 -21.95 -62.22
N LYS A 3 -50.87 -20.88 -63.00
CA LYS A 3 -50.10 -19.62 -62.88
C LYS A 3 -50.53 -18.73 -61.70
N LEU A 4 -51.76 -18.91 -61.19
CA LEU A 4 -52.26 -18.10 -60.07
C LEU A 4 -51.76 -18.65 -58.72
N THR A 5 -51.60 -19.96 -58.59
CA THR A 5 -51.06 -20.63 -57.39
C THR A 5 -49.57 -20.37 -57.16
N SER A 6 -48.75 -20.23 -58.22
CA SER A 6 -47.33 -19.89 -58.07
C SER A 6 -47.09 -18.43 -57.66
N ILE A 7 -47.96 -17.50 -58.04
CA ILE A 7 -47.85 -16.09 -57.66
C ILE A 7 -48.25 -15.89 -56.19
N VAL A 8 -49.27 -16.62 -55.72
CA VAL A 8 -49.68 -16.59 -54.30
C VAL A 8 -48.61 -17.20 -53.40
N TYR A 9 -47.94 -18.30 -53.81
CA TYR A 9 -46.84 -18.87 -53.03
C TYR A 9 -45.62 -17.94 -52.94
N LEU A 10 -45.31 -17.19 -53.99
CA LEU A 10 -44.20 -16.22 -54.00
C LEU A 10 -44.50 -14.98 -53.13
N LEU A 11 -45.75 -14.53 -53.10
CA LEU A 11 -46.20 -13.41 -52.26
C LEU A 11 -46.27 -13.80 -50.77
N VAL A 12 -46.67 -15.03 -50.45
CA VAL A 12 -46.72 -15.50 -49.07
C VAL A 12 -45.32 -15.77 -48.51
N THR A 13 -44.37 -16.29 -49.31
CA THR A 13 -42.98 -16.46 -48.84
C THR A 13 -42.23 -15.13 -48.73
N ALA A 14 -42.49 -14.16 -49.61
CA ALA A 14 -41.92 -12.81 -49.49
C ALA A 14 -42.44 -12.06 -48.26
N SER A 15 -43.72 -12.25 -47.90
CA SER A 15 -44.34 -11.56 -46.77
C SER A 15 -43.98 -12.17 -45.39
N VAL A 16 -43.60 -13.45 -45.35
CA VAL A 16 -43.09 -14.10 -44.12
C VAL A 16 -41.62 -13.75 -43.89
N LEU A 17 -40.83 -13.58 -44.96
CA LEU A 17 -39.42 -13.18 -44.84
C LEU A 17 -39.24 -11.70 -44.44
N SER A 18 -40.20 -10.82 -44.76
CA SER A 18 -40.21 -9.43 -44.31
C SER A 18 -40.58 -9.23 -42.84
N MET A 19 -41.16 -10.24 -42.18
CA MET A 19 -41.50 -10.16 -40.75
C MET A 19 -40.38 -10.62 -39.82
N VAL A 20 -39.29 -11.20 -40.34
CA VAL A 20 -38.14 -11.65 -39.53
C VAL A 20 -37.06 -10.56 -39.38
N PHE A 21 -37.17 -9.43 -40.09
CA PHE A 21 -36.21 -8.32 -40.05
C PHE A 21 -36.73 -7.03 -39.40
N SER A 22 -37.88 -7.07 -38.72
CA SER A 22 -38.41 -5.91 -37.97
C SER A 22 -38.46 -6.11 -36.45
N ALA A 23 -37.74 -7.11 -35.93
CA ALA A 23 -37.36 -7.17 -34.53
C ALA A 23 -35.89 -6.72 -34.37
N CYS A 24 -35.57 -5.52 -34.88
CA CYS A 24 -34.58 -4.69 -34.20
C CYS A 24 -35.39 -3.98 -33.13
N GLU A 25 -35.22 -4.39 -31.87
CA GLU A 25 -35.41 -3.44 -30.78
C GLU A 25 -34.64 -2.19 -31.18
N GLU A 26 -35.37 -1.09 -31.32
CA GLU A 26 -34.78 0.24 -31.32
C GLU A 26 -33.99 0.28 -30.02
N ASN A 27 -32.68 0.01 -30.10
CA ASN A 27 -31.77 0.16 -28.98
C ASN A 27 -32.03 1.58 -28.52
N GLN A 28 -32.72 1.72 -27.39
CA GLN A 28 -32.80 3.00 -26.71
C GLN A 28 -31.36 3.46 -26.64
N GLU A 29 -31.07 4.63 -27.21
CA GLU A 29 -29.81 5.31 -26.94
C GLU A 29 -29.79 5.50 -25.43
N VAL A 30 -29.17 4.54 -24.74
CA VAL A 30 -28.82 4.68 -23.34
C VAL A 30 -27.95 5.93 -23.33
N PRO A 31 -28.38 7.02 -22.68
CA PRO A 31 -27.58 8.23 -22.66
C PRO A 31 -26.18 7.84 -22.23
N ALA A 32 -25.16 8.34 -22.93
CA ALA A 32 -23.77 8.10 -22.58
C ALA A 32 -23.59 8.49 -21.11
N GLN A 33 -23.56 7.48 -20.24
CA GLN A 33 -23.51 7.68 -18.81
C GLN A 33 -22.09 8.11 -18.47
N GLU A 34 -21.95 9.19 -17.69
CA GLU A 34 -20.66 9.76 -17.34
C GLU A 34 -19.75 8.70 -16.71
N ASN A 35 -18.45 8.80 -17.01
CA ASN A 35 -17.44 7.90 -16.45
C ASN A 35 -17.55 7.89 -14.91
N ILE A 36 -17.77 6.72 -14.32
CA ILE A 36 -17.95 6.56 -12.88
C ILE A 36 -16.63 6.48 -12.11
N LEU A 37 -15.49 6.43 -12.81
CA LEU A 37 -14.17 6.17 -12.21
C LEU A 37 -13.44 7.49 -11.90
N PRO A 38 -12.74 7.59 -10.74
CA PRO A 38 -11.95 8.76 -10.39
C PRO A 38 -10.76 8.95 -11.35
N ASP A 39 -10.22 10.18 -11.40
CA ASP A 39 -9.07 10.49 -12.24
C ASP A 39 -7.75 10.02 -11.62
N GLU A 40 -7.57 10.24 -10.32
CA GLU A 40 -6.40 9.85 -9.53
C GLU A 40 -6.87 9.24 -8.21
N PHE A 41 -6.11 8.29 -7.68
CA PHE A 41 -6.41 7.56 -6.44
C PHE A 41 -5.13 7.16 -5.71
N ARG A 42 -4.23 8.12 -5.51
CA ARG A 42 -2.93 7.90 -4.88
C ARG A 42 -2.39 9.20 -4.29
N VAL A 43 -1.60 9.07 -3.23
CA VAL A 43 -0.63 10.07 -2.82
C VAL A 43 0.76 9.60 -3.24
N ASP A 44 1.38 10.29 -4.20
CA ASP A 44 2.76 9.98 -4.64
C ASP A 44 3.74 10.35 -3.53
N ILE A 45 4.56 9.39 -3.08
CA ILE A 45 5.57 9.63 -2.05
C ILE A 45 6.92 9.93 -2.69
N PRO A 46 7.63 10.99 -2.26
CA PRO A 46 8.87 11.38 -2.91
C PRO A 46 9.95 10.31 -2.88
N SER A 47 10.65 10.12 -4.01
CA SER A 47 11.67 9.07 -4.14
C SER A 47 12.87 9.24 -3.21
N ALA A 48 13.08 10.46 -2.69
CA ALA A 48 14.09 10.73 -1.68
C ALA A 48 13.83 9.98 -0.36
N ILE A 49 12.57 9.68 -0.04
CA ILE A 49 12.15 8.90 1.14
C ILE A 49 11.49 7.56 0.76
N SER A 50 11.05 7.39 -0.49
CA SER A 50 10.47 6.18 -1.07
C SER A 50 11.43 5.57 -2.10
N SER A 51 12.62 5.16 -1.66
CA SER A 51 13.63 4.62 -2.58
C SER A 51 13.61 3.09 -2.63
N ALA A 52 13.13 2.54 -3.74
CA ALA A 52 13.20 1.10 -4.05
C ALA A 52 14.58 0.66 -4.58
N VAL A 53 15.65 1.46 -4.45
CA VAL A 53 17.00 1.09 -4.94
C VAL A 53 17.55 -0.16 -4.25
N VAL A 54 17.02 -0.50 -3.07
CA VAL A 54 17.27 -1.76 -2.37
C VAL A 54 16.44 -2.94 -2.97
N ALA A 55 15.33 -2.66 -3.68
CA ALA A 55 14.39 -3.64 -4.20
C ALA A 55 14.85 -4.35 -5.49
N GLN A 56 15.74 -3.77 -6.30
CA GLN A 56 16.25 -4.46 -7.52
C GLN A 56 17.12 -5.69 -7.21
N ASN A 57 17.61 -5.83 -5.97
CA ASN A 57 18.25 -7.03 -5.44
C ASN A 57 17.43 -7.70 -4.32
N GLY A 58 16.17 -7.30 -4.13
CA GLY A 58 15.33 -7.73 -3.02
C GLY A 58 15.95 -7.48 -1.64
N ARG A 59 15.39 -8.15 -0.63
CA ARG A 59 15.82 -8.27 0.78
C ARG A 59 17.34 -8.51 1.02
N GLN A 60 18.16 -8.62 -0.03
CA GLN A 60 19.62 -8.78 0.04
C GLN A 60 20.44 -7.48 0.01
N ALA A 61 19.94 -6.37 -0.55
CA ALA A 61 20.77 -5.16 -0.68
C ALA A 61 21.01 -4.40 0.65
N GLY A 62 20.14 -4.59 1.65
CA GLY A 62 20.36 -4.12 3.02
C GLY A 62 21.14 -5.11 3.91
N ARG A 63 21.60 -6.24 3.34
CA ARG A 63 22.45 -7.21 4.06
C ARG A 63 23.90 -6.79 3.86
N THR A 64 24.47 -6.09 4.81
CA THR A 64 25.89 -6.30 5.08
C THR A 64 26.03 -7.78 5.48
N ASN A 65 27.07 -8.49 5.02
CA ASN A 65 27.39 -9.85 5.50
C ASN A 65 27.95 -9.80 6.94
N GLU A 66 27.59 -8.78 7.70
CA GLU A 66 28.11 -8.45 9.01
C GLU A 66 26.98 -8.71 10.02
N ASP A 67 27.31 -9.38 11.12
CA ASP A 67 26.36 -9.78 12.18
C ASP A 67 25.79 -8.59 12.97
N THR A 68 25.89 -7.36 12.47
CA THR A 68 25.58 -6.13 13.22
C THR A 68 24.90 -5.10 12.32
N LEU A 69 23.66 -4.75 12.64
CA LEU A 69 22.98 -3.57 12.08
C LEU A 69 23.72 -2.30 12.52
N ASP A 70 24.04 -1.41 11.57
CA ASP A 70 24.44 -0.02 11.84
C ASP A 70 23.23 0.92 11.63
N GLY A 71 23.27 2.13 12.18
CA GLY A 71 22.26 3.17 11.97
C GLY A 71 22.05 3.52 10.50
N ASN A 72 23.11 3.44 9.69
CA ASN A 72 23.03 3.55 8.24
C ASN A 72 22.04 2.54 7.64
N ASP A 73 22.14 1.28 8.05
CA ASP A 73 21.30 0.20 7.51
C ASP A 73 19.84 0.43 7.90
N ILE A 74 19.58 0.95 9.11
CA ILE A 74 18.23 1.23 9.59
C ILE A 74 17.57 2.36 8.79
N TYR A 75 18.26 3.48 8.58
CA TYR A 75 17.72 4.57 7.77
C TYR A 75 17.60 4.21 6.28
N GLN A 76 18.50 3.38 5.75
CA GLN A 76 18.37 2.88 4.38
C GLN A 76 17.19 1.92 4.23
N ASN A 77 16.95 1.04 5.21
CA ASN A 77 15.83 0.11 5.20
C ASN A 77 14.48 0.83 5.35
N LEU A 78 14.42 1.96 6.05
CA LEU A 78 13.23 2.81 6.12
C LEU A 78 12.67 3.13 4.72
N GLY A 79 13.54 3.52 3.78
CA GLY A 79 13.11 3.85 2.41
C GLY A 79 12.44 2.68 1.69
N THR A 80 12.78 1.44 2.06
CA THR A 80 12.12 0.24 1.53
C THR A 80 10.71 0.09 2.09
N PHE A 81 10.49 0.35 3.38
CA PHE A 81 9.16 0.23 4.00
C PHE A 81 8.20 1.29 3.46
N ILE A 82 8.70 2.52 3.28
CA ILE A 82 7.93 3.60 2.63
C ILE A 82 7.62 3.22 1.17
N ALA A 83 8.58 2.66 0.43
CA ALA A 83 8.36 2.20 -0.94
C ALA A 83 7.33 1.06 -1.05
N ILE A 84 7.22 0.17 -0.06
CA ILE A 84 6.16 -0.85 -0.03
C ILE A 84 4.78 -0.19 0.07
N GLY A 85 4.64 0.83 0.92
CA GLY A 85 3.40 1.58 1.04
C GLY A 85 3.08 2.43 -0.20
N ASP A 86 4.08 3.03 -0.82
CA ASP A 86 3.96 3.77 -2.09
C ASP A 86 3.53 2.86 -3.25
N GLY A 87 4.15 1.69 -3.37
CA GLY A 87 3.77 0.68 -4.36
C GLY A 87 2.35 0.14 -4.16
N ALA A 88 1.83 0.13 -2.93
CA ALA A 88 0.43 -0.22 -2.69
C ALA A 88 -0.54 0.80 -3.33
N ALA A 89 -0.15 2.08 -3.38
CA ALA A 89 -0.92 3.12 -4.02
C ALA A 89 -0.92 2.98 -5.55
N GLU A 90 0.24 2.61 -6.14
CA GLU A 90 0.36 2.31 -7.57
C GLU A 90 -0.58 1.19 -7.99
N ILE A 91 -0.73 0.15 -7.16
CA ILE A 91 -1.66 -0.95 -7.44
C ILE A 91 -3.11 -0.43 -7.55
N VAL A 92 -3.52 0.50 -6.69
CA VAL A 92 -4.88 1.03 -6.76
C VAL A 92 -5.10 1.89 -8.00
N GLU A 93 -4.11 2.70 -8.36
CA GLU A 93 -4.14 3.46 -9.61
C GLU A 93 -4.25 2.55 -10.83
N ASP A 94 -3.44 1.48 -10.88
CA ASP A 94 -3.46 0.48 -11.95
C ASP A 94 -4.81 -0.25 -12.04
N ILE A 95 -5.47 -0.50 -10.91
CA ILE A 95 -6.85 -1.04 -10.91
C ILE A 95 -7.79 -0.06 -11.60
N ILE A 96 -7.76 1.22 -11.25
CA ILE A 96 -8.63 2.24 -11.87
C ILE A 96 -8.34 2.37 -13.37
N ILE A 97 -7.06 2.38 -13.77
CA ILE A 97 -6.64 2.40 -15.18
C ILE A 97 -7.15 1.14 -15.91
N GLY A 98 -7.05 -0.04 -15.28
CA GLY A 98 -7.55 -1.30 -15.81
C GLY A 98 -9.06 -1.26 -16.04
N LEU A 99 -9.84 -0.77 -15.07
CA LEU A 99 -11.29 -0.61 -15.19
C LEU A 99 -11.65 0.33 -16.36
N LYS A 100 -10.92 1.46 -16.51
CA LYS A 100 -11.09 2.39 -17.65
C LYS A 100 -10.81 1.68 -18.98
N LYS A 101 -9.67 0.99 -19.08
CA LYS A 101 -9.22 0.28 -20.29
C LYS A 101 -10.22 -0.78 -20.76
N HIS A 102 -10.86 -1.48 -19.83
CA HIS A 102 -11.84 -2.52 -20.13
C HIS A 102 -13.28 -2.02 -20.19
N ASN A 103 -13.52 -0.71 -20.12
CA ASN A 103 -14.84 -0.08 -20.12
C ASN A 103 -15.76 -0.64 -19.01
N ILE A 104 -15.18 -0.94 -17.84
CA ILE A 104 -15.91 -1.28 -16.62
C ILE A 104 -16.27 0.05 -15.94
N ASN A 105 -17.14 0.80 -16.60
CA ASN A 105 -17.57 2.14 -16.22
C ASN A 105 -19.06 2.19 -15.84
N ARG A 106 -19.63 1.03 -15.49
CA ARG A 106 -21.03 0.84 -15.11
C ARG A 106 -21.19 -0.33 -14.17
N VAL A 107 -22.32 -0.37 -13.47
CA VAL A 107 -22.79 -1.54 -12.72
C VAL A 107 -22.89 -2.72 -13.69
N ILE A 108 -22.09 -3.75 -13.44
CA ILE A 108 -21.93 -4.91 -14.32
C ILE A 108 -21.56 -6.14 -13.49
N SER A 109 -21.98 -7.31 -13.94
CA SER A 109 -21.49 -8.58 -13.41
C SER A 109 -21.01 -9.43 -14.58
N LEU A 110 -19.79 -9.96 -14.49
CA LEU A 110 -19.21 -10.81 -15.52
C LEU A 110 -18.25 -11.82 -14.89
N SER A 111 -17.89 -12.85 -15.65
CA SER A 111 -16.81 -13.77 -15.32
C SER A 111 -15.79 -13.77 -16.44
N TYR A 112 -14.51 -13.84 -16.08
CA TYR A 112 -13.40 -13.93 -17.04
C TYR A 112 -12.39 -14.97 -16.56
N ILE A 113 -11.55 -15.46 -17.47
CA ILE A 113 -10.42 -16.31 -17.12
C ILE A 113 -9.21 -15.39 -16.96
N SER A 114 -8.55 -15.43 -15.81
CA SER A 114 -7.32 -14.66 -15.58
C SER A 114 -6.21 -15.17 -16.47
N ASP A 115 -5.49 -14.26 -17.13
CA ASP A 115 -4.33 -14.64 -17.95
C ASP A 115 -3.16 -15.14 -17.10
N ASP A 116 -3.08 -14.69 -15.84
CA ASP A 116 -1.97 -14.96 -14.92
C ASP A 116 -2.03 -16.38 -14.32
N ASP A 117 -3.20 -16.79 -13.82
CA ASP A 117 -3.37 -18.09 -13.17
C ASP A 117 -4.32 -19.07 -13.89
N GLN A 118 -4.91 -18.65 -15.01
CA GLN A 118 -5.87 -19.44 -15.81
C GLN A 118 -7.13 -19.86 -15.03
N ARG A 119 -7.44 -19.20 -13.91
CA ARG A 119 -8.64 -19.46 -13.10
C ARG A 119 -9.76 -18.50 -13.44
N VAL A 120 -10.99 -18.93 -13.20
CA VAL A 120 -12.18 -18.10 -13.42
C VAL A 120 -12.28 -17.08 -12.28
N LYS A 121 -12.35 -15.81 -12.65
CA LYS A 121 -12.60 -14.69 -11.75
C LYS A 121 -14.01 -14.14 -11.99
N ASN A 122 -14.78 -13.94 -10.92
CA ASN A 122 -16.09 -13.32 -10.98
C ASN A 122 -15.96 -11.86 -10.56
N LEU A 123 -16.41 -10.95 -11.42
CA LEU A 123 -16.38 -9.52 -11.21
C LEU A 123 -17.80 -9.00 -11.06
N ASN A 124 -18.03 -8.18 -10.02
CA ASN A 124 -19.29 -7.51 -9.78
C ASN A 124 -19.05 -6.04 -9.40
N VAL A 125 -19.65 -5.12 -10.15
CA VAL A 125 -19.75 -3.71 -9.79
C VAL A 125 -21.18 -3.44 -9.34
N SER A 126 -21.32 -2.96 -8.11
CA SER A 126 -22.58 -2.58 -7.46
C SER A 126 -22.57 -1.08 -7.13
N SER A 127 -23.75 -0.52 -6.82
CA SER A 127 -23.90 0.90 -6.48
C SER A 127 -24.65 1.09 -5.16
N ASN A 128 -24.42 2.22 -4.49
CA ASN A 128 -25.03 2.59 -3.20
C ASN A 128 -24.81 1.53 -2.12
N VAL A 129 -23.54 1.18 -1.88
CA VAL A 129 -23.13 0.14 -0.92
C VAL A 129 -22.72 0.79 0.39
N GLU A 130 -23.14 0.21 1.51
CA GLU A 130 -22.79 0.71 2.84
C GLU A 130 -21.55 -0.01 3.38
N LEU A 131 -20.55 0.74 3.81
CA LEU A 131 -19.37 0.24 4.52
C LEU A 131 -18.92 1.28 5.56
N ASP A 132 -18.54 0.82 6.76
CA ASP A 132 -18.01 1.66 7.85
C ASP A 132 -18.94 2.85 8.20
N GLY A 133 -20.26 2.67 8.06
CA GLY A 133 -21.28 3.70 8.31
C GLY A 133 -21.36 4.79 7.21
N LYS A 134 -20.68 4.60 6.09
CA LYS A 134 -20.70 5.47 4.91
C LYS A 134 -21.34 4.75 3.72
N THR A 135 -22.15 5.47 2.95
CA THR A 135 -22.65 4.98 1.66
C THR A 135 -21.68 5.36 0.55
N TRP A 136 -21.08 4.35 -0.07
CA TRP A 136 -20.24 4.47 -1.26
C TRP A 136 -21.10 4.42 -2.52
N GLU A 137 -20.76 5.27 -3.50
CA GLU A 137 -21.51 5.33 -4.75
C GLU A 137 -21.33 4.05 -5.56
N TYR A 138 -20.12 3.50 -5.57
CA TYR A 138 -19.77 2.28 -6.29
C TYR A 138 -18.88 1.36 -5.47
N MET A 139 -19.05 0.06 -5.72
CA MET A 139 -18.20 -1.00 -5.19
C MET A 139 -17.90 -2.00 -6.30
N LEU A 140 -16.64 -2.38 -6.45
CA LEU A 140 -16.16 -3.51 -7.22
C LEU A 140 -15.82 -4.65 -6.26
N ILE A 141 -16.28 -5.86 -6.55
CA ILE A 141 -15.79 -7.09 -5.95
C ILE A 141 -15.28 -8.00 -7.06
N VAL A 142 -14.10 -8.58 -6.84
CA VAL A 142 -13.58 -9.68 -7.66
C VAL A 142 -13.32 -10.88 -6.76
N THR A 143 -13.86 -12.05 -7.14
CA THR A 143 -13.64 -13.33 -6.44
C THR A 143 -12.99 -14.35 -7.37
N ASP A 144 -12.18 -15.25 -6.79
CA ASP A 144 -11.71 -16.47 -7.43
C ASP A 144 -12.79 -17.55 -7.30
N ALA A 145 -13.40 -17.94 -8.41
CA ALA A 145 -14.60 -18.79 -8.43
C ALA A 145 -14.39 -20.15 -7.73
N GLU A 146 -13.18 -20.67 -7.79
CA GLU A 146 -12.79 -21.93 -7.15
C GLU A 146 -12.49 -21.79 -5.65
N SER A 147 -12.32 -20.56 -5.15
CA SER A 147 -12.03 -20.26 -3.74
C SER A 147 -13.22 -19.68 -2.99
N GLU A 148 -14.40 -19.55 -3.62
CA GLU A 148 -15.59 -18.95 -2.98
C GLU A 148 -16.10 -19.71 -1.74
N VAL A 149 -15.65 -20.95 -1.57
CA VAL A 149 -15.93 -21.78 -0.39
C VAL A 149 -15.04 -21.49 0.81
N ASN A 150 -13.99 -20.69 0.64
CA ASN A 150 -13.08 -20.29 1.72
C ASN A 150 -13.74 -19.24 2.63
N ASP A 151 -13.20 -19.06 3.83
CA ASP A 151 -13.74 -18.12 4.83
C ASP A 151 -13.76 -16.66 4.35
N ASP A 152 -12.85 -16.28 3.44
CA ASP A 152 -12.82 -14.96 2.80
C ASP A 152 -13.86 -14.80 1.67
N GLY A 153 -14.56 -15.88 1.30
CA GLY A 153 -15.48 -15.95 0.16
C GLY A 153 -14.76 -15.93 -1.19
N GLY A 154 -13.47 -16.31 -1.22
CA GLY A 154 -12.65 -16.29 -2.44
C GLY A 154 -12.31 -14.87 -2.92
N LYS A 155 -12.53 -13.84 -2.10
CA LYS A 155 -12.32 -12.44 -2.50
C LYS A 155 -10.86 -12.19 -2.83
N ALA A 156 -10.63 -11.70 -4.04
CA ALA A 156 -9.34 -11.27 -4.55
C ALA A 156 -9.17 -9.76 -4.38
N MET A 157 -10.24 -9.01 -4.66
CA MET A 157 -10.23 -7.56 -4.62
C MET A 157 -11.61 -7.01 -4.25
N GLN A 158 -11.62 -5.93 -3.47
CA GLN A 158 -12.80 -5.15 -3.16
C GLN A 158 -12.42 -3.67 -3.22
N VAL A 159 -13.05 -2.88 -4.08
CA VAL A 159 -12.75 -1.46 -4.25
C VAL A 159 -14.02 -0.64 -4.11
N PHE A 160 -13.99 0.38 -3.27
CA PHE A 160 -15.07 1.34 -3.05
C PHE A 160 -14.61 2.72 -3.49
N TRP A 161 -15.46 3.48 -4.17
CA TRP A 161 -15.12 4.84 -4.56
C TRP A 161 -16.37 5.71 -4.77
N ASN A 162 -16.15 7.02 -4.74
CA ASN A 162 -17.08 8.01 -5.28
C ASN A 162 -16.57 8.55 -6.63
N HIS A 163 -17.51 8.90 -7.52
CA HIS A 163 -17.21 9.43 -8.86
C HIS A 163 -17.00 10.95 -8.87
N ARG A 164 -17.37 11.66 -7.79
CA ARG A 164 -17.34 13.13 -7.72
C ARG A 164 -16.40 13.59 -6.64
N ARG A 165 -15.62 14.62 -6.96
CA ARG A 165 -14.77 15.31 -5.99
C ARG A 165 -15.58 15.84 -4.80
N PRO A 166 -15.03 15.80 -3.58
CA PRO A 166 -13.70 15.28 -3.23
C PRO A 166 -13.63 13.76 -3.40
N PHE A 167 -12.56 13.25 -4.02
CA PHE A 167 -12.42 11.81 -4.24
C PHE A 167 -12.08 11.10 -2.94
N GLU A 168 -12.70 9.96 -2.73
CA GLU A 168 -12.50 9.08 -1.60
C GLU A 168 -12.65 7.65 -2.07
N GLY A 169 -11.97 6.73 -1.40
CA GLY A 169 -12.24 5.32 -1.59
C GLY A 169 -11.34 4.39 -0.79
N ILE A 170 -11.63 3.11 -0.94
CA ILE A 170 -10.99 2.03 -0.19
C ILE A 170 -10.73 0.88 -1.15
N ALA A 171 -9.49 0.40 -1.23
CA ALA A 171 -9.14 -0.82 -1.93
C ALA A 171 -8.67 -1.87 -0.92
N ILE A 172 -9.26 -3.07 -0.95
CA ILE A 172 -8.86 -4.23 -0.17
C ILE A 172 -8.45 -5.32 -1.15
N LEU A 173 -7.25 -5.87 -0.98
CA LEU A 173 -6.62 -6.78 -1.93
C LEU A 173 -6.07 -8.00 -1.19
N LYS A 174 -6.26 -9.18 -1.76
CA LYS A 174 -5.59 -10.41 -1.33
C LYS A 174 -4.84 -10.99 -2.53
N PRO A 175 -3.52 -10.71 -2.66
CA PRO A 175 -2.74 -11.11 -3.83
C PRO A 175 -2.85 -12.61 -4.15
N TYR A 176 -2.92 -13.46 -3.13
CA TYR A 176 -3.08 -14.91 -3.30
C TYR A 176 -4.34 -15.32 -4.06
N ASN A 177 -5.44 -14.56 -3.94
CA ASN A 177 -6.67 -14.84 -4.70
C ASN A 177 -6.67 -14.13 -6.08
N ILE A 178 -5.84 -13.11 -6.27
CA ILE A 178 -5.64 -12.43 -7.56
C ILE A 178 -4.89 -13.35 -8.52
N ASP A 179 -3.73 -13.86 -8.08
CA ASP A 179 -2.87 -14.76 -8.85
C ASP A 179 -2.33 -15.88 -7.95
N ARG A 180 -2.79 -17.11 -8.21
CA ARG A 180 -2.36 -18.32 -7.48
C ARG A 180 -1.02 -18.89 -7.93
N ASN A 181 -0.58 -18.54 -9.13
CA ASN A 181 0.63 -19.08 -9.75
C ASN A 181 1.78 -18.07 -9.73
N GLY A 182 1.56 -16.90 -9.12
CA GLY A 182 2.52 -15.83 -9.04
C GLY A 182 3.85 -16.27 -8.42
N PRO A 183 4.97 -15.63 -8.82
CA PRO A 183 6.30 -15.99 -8.34
C PRO A 183 6.53 -15.67 -6.86
N PHE A 184 5.61 -14.93 -6.22
CA PHE A 184 5.69 -14.53 -4.83
C PHE A 184 4.64 -15.29 -4.02
N ASP A 185 5.10 -16.03 -3.01
CA ASP A 185 4.21 -16.63 -2.01
C ASP A 185 3.66 -15.51 -1.13
N ALA A 186 2.54 -14.92 -1.54
CA ALA A 186 1.86 -13.88 -0.78
C ALA A 186 1.10 -14.43 0.44
N GLY A 187 1.02 -15.77 0.60
CA GLY A 187 0.34 -16.43 1.70
C GLY A 187 -1.07 -15.86 1.97
N GLU A 188 -1.31 -15.49 3.23
CA GLU A 188 -2.58 -14.91 3.69
C GLU A 188 -2.55 -13.38 3.73
N ALA A 189 -1.65 -12.74 2.99
CA ALA A 189 -1.51 -11.30 3.02
C ALA A 189 -2.77 -10.60 2.50
N ILE A 190 -3.25 -9.61 3.26
CA ILE A 190 -4.34 -8.73 2.87
C ILE A 190 -3.88 -7.29 3.03
N PHE A 191 -4.09 -6.50 1.98
CA PHE A 191 -3.77 -5.07 1.94
C PHE A 191 -5.08 -4.29 1.95
N ARG A 192 -5.13 -3.19 2.71
CA ARG A 192 -6.19 -2.20 2.68
C ARG A 192 -5.56 -0.83 2.49
N ILE A 193 -6.02 -0.12 1.47
CA ILE A 193 -5.59 1.22 1.09
C ILE A 193 -6.81 2.11 1.15
N ASP A 194 -6.81 3.10 2.04
CA ASP A 194 -7.86 4.11 2.14
C ASP A 194 -7.29 5.43 1.57
N TYR A 195 -8.03 6.08 0.67
CA TYR A 195 -7.64 7.35 0.04
C TYR A 195 -8.75 8.39 0.25
N THR A 196 -8.36 9.64 0.49
CA THR A 196 -9.30 10.76 0.64
C THR A 196 -8.69 12.11 0.25
N GLU A 197 -9.45 12.92 -0.49
CA GLU A 197 -9.20 14.36 -0.68
C GLU A 197 -9.86 15.23 0.41
N VAL A 198 -10.59 14.60 1.34
CA VAL A 198 -11.15 15.24 2.53
C VAL A 198 -10.20 15.01 3.68
N SER A 199 -9.50 16.06 4.10
CA SER A 199 -8.55 16.03 5.20
C SER A 199 -8.99 16.95 6.34
N ASP A 200 -9.14 16.38 7.54
CA ASP A 200 -9.32 17.15 8.78
C ASP A 200 -7.98 17.73 9.29
N LYS A 201 -6.85 17.25 8.76
CA LYS A 201 -5.49 17.67 9.12
C LYS A 201 -4.95 18.79 8.19
N GLY A 202 -5.71 19.18 7.18
CA GLY A 202 -5.37 20.28 6.25
C GLY A 202 -4.37 19.91 5.16
N TYR A 203 -4.37 18.63 4.74
CA TYR A 203 -3.71 18.12 3.53
C TYR A 203 -4.65 18.20 2.33
N ASP A 204 -4.08 18.23 1.12
CA ASP A 204 -4.82 18.22 -0.14
C ASP A 204 -5.33 16.81 -0.46
N ALA A 205 -4.58 15.79 -0.06
CA ALA A 205 -4.93 14.38 -0.14
C ALA A 205 -4.24 13.58 0.96
N GLU A 206 -4.89 12.52 1.42
CA GLU A 206 -4.35 11.58 2.38
C GLU A 206 -4.53 10.14 1.88
N MET A 207 -3.60 9.29 2.28
CA MET A 207 -3.62 7.87 2.02
C MET A 207 -3.21 7.11 3.28
N GLU A 208 -3.91 6.04 3.60
CA GLU A 208 -3.57 5.12 4.67
C GLU A 208 -3.45 3.69 4.12
N VAL A 209 -2.33 3.05 4.39
CA VAL A 209 -1.99 1.70 3.94
C VAL A 209 -1.86 0.79 5.15
N ARG A 210 -2.61 -0.30 5.14
CA ARG A 210 -2.61 -1.35 6.15
C ARG A 210 -2.35 -2.69 5.48
N MET A 211 -1.32 -3.39 5.90
CA MET A 211 -0.97 -4.72 5.41
C MET A 211 -0.87 -5.67 6.59
N SER A 212 -1.52 -6.82 6.50
CA SER A 212 -1.43 -7.87 7.51
C SER A 212 -1.31 -9.25 6.87
N GLY A 213 -0.79 -10.23 7.61
CA GLY A 213 -0.65 -11.60 7.11
C GLY A 213 0.50 -11.77 6.14
N LEU A 214 1.48 -10.84 6.13
CA LEU A 214 2.67 -10.97 5.32
C LEU A 214 3.45 -12.23 5.73
N PRO A 215 3.96 -13.01 4.77
CA PRO A 215 4.66 -14.26 5.03
C PRO A 215 5.95 -13.99 5.79
N LEU A 216 6.08 -14.63 6.96
CA LEU A 216 7.31 -14.63 7.73
C LEU A 216 8.27 -15.67 7.17
N ALA A 217 9.47 -15.21 6.79
CA ALA A 217 10.55 -16.10 6.39
C ALA A 217 11.09 -16.88 7.59
N ASN A 218 11.87 -17.93 7.33
CA ASN A 218 12.66 -18.55 8.37
C ASN A 218 13.62 -17.48 8.97
N PRO A 219 13.69 -17.33 10.30
CA PRO A 219 14.60 -16.37 10.94
C PRO A 219 16.08 -16.52 10.52
N LEU A 220 16.49 -17.72 10.12
CA LEU A 220 17.85 -17.98 9.61
C LEU A 220 18.06 -17.46 8.18
N ASP A 221 17.00 -17.35 7.39
CA ASP A 221 17.06 -16.87 6.00
C ASP A 221 16.87 -15.35 5.94
N ASP A 222 15.90 -14.83 6.71
CA ASP A 222 15.56 -13.41 6.80
C ASP A 222 14.99 -13.04 8.19
N PRO A 223 15.85 -12.61 9.13
CA PRO A 223 15.45 -12.21 10.47
C PRO A 223 14.65 -10.89 10.48
N TYR A 224 14.71 -10.06 9.44
CA TYR A 224 14.00 -8.78 9.39
C TYR A 224 12.69 -8.86 8.61
N SER A 225 12.18 -10.07 8.40
CA SER A 225 10.88 -10.30 7.76
C SER A 225 9.74 -9.58 8.48
N ILE A 226 8.86 -8.98 7.69
CA ILE A 226 7.76 -8.13 8.15
C ILE A 226 6.49 -8.96 8.21
N SER A 227 5.72 -8.85 9.30
CA SER A 227 4.37 -9.46 9.40
C SER A 227 3.24 -8.48 9.08
N THR A 228 3.40 -7.22 9.49
CA THR A 228 2.40 -6.16 9.34
C THR A 228 3.04 -4.80 9.06
N ILE A 229 2.31 -3.96 8.31
CA ILE A 229 2.67 -2.56 8.03
C ILE A 229 1.43 -1.70 8.23
N HIS A 230 1.60 -0.57 8.92
CA HIS A 230 0.61 0.49 9.01
C HIS A 230 1.29 1.81 8.66
N MET A 231 0.85 2.45 7.60
CA MET A 231 1.45 3.69 7.10
C MET A 231 0.36 4.69 6.72
N TRP A 232 0.63 5.97 6.91
CA TRP A 232 -0.18 7.07 6.43
C TRP A 232 0.72 8.07 5.70
N ALA A 233 0.20 8.63 4.61
CA ALA A 233 0.85 9.68 3.83
C ALA A 233 -0.13 10.83 3.59
N GLY A 234 0.31 12.06 3.83
CA GLY A 234 -0.47 13.28 3.59
C GLY A 234 0.28 14.23 2.66
N LYS A 235 -0.37 14.67 1.58
CA LYS A 235 0.20 15.61 0.60
C LYS A 235 -0.32 17.02 0.81
N LYS A 236 0.58 18.01 0.84
CA LYS A 236 0.24 19.43 0.93
C LYS A 236 1.14 20.24 -0.01
N GLY A 237 0.58 20.66 -1.14
CA GLY A 237 1.34 21.20 -2.26
C GLY A 237 2.41 20.21 -2.73
N ASP A 238 3.67 20.64 -2.67
CA ASP A 238 4.83 19.85 -3.11
C ASP A 238 5.45 18.98 -1.99
N ILE A 239 4.90 19.01 -0.78
CA ILE A 239 5.43 18.31 0.39
C ILE A 239 4.54 17.13 0.74
N VAL A 240 5.16 16.00 1.05
CA VAL A 240 4.50 14.79 1.53
C VAL A 240 5.06 14.42 2.88
N ASP A 241 4.17 14.28 3.85
CA ASP A 241 4.49 13.77 5.17
C ASP A 241 4.04 12.32 5.28
N VAL A 242 4.85 11.50 5.92
CA VAL A 242 4.61 10.08 6.11
C VAL A 242 4.75 9.76 7.59
N THR A 243 3.83 8.98 8.12
CA THR A 243 4.00 8.32 9.42
C THR A 243 3.74 6.84 9.24
N GLY A 244 4.46 6.00 9.99
CA GLY A 244 4.29 4.57 9.83
C GLY A 244 4.88 3.74 10.95
N ASN A 245 4.53 2.47 10.91
CA ASN A 245 5.06 1.44 11.77
C ASN A 245 5.06 0.10 11.02
N SER A 246 6.15 -0.66 11.11
CA SER A 246 6.21 -2.06 10.64
C SER A 246 6.68 -2.99 11.74
N ASN A 247 6.08 -4.18 11.82
CA ASN A 247 6.43 -5.19 12.82
C ASN A 247 7.40 -6.23 12.23
N HIS A 248 8.48 -6.52 12.95
CA HIS A 248 9.51 -7.48 12.55
C HIS A 248 9.68 -8.56 13.63
N PRO A 249 8.80 -9.58 13.67
CA PRO A 249 8.76 -10.56 14.77
C PRO A 249 10.02 -11.40 14.92
N ASN A 250 10.79 -11.56 13.85
CA ASN A 250 12.00 -12.39 13.82
C ASN A 250 13.28 -11.58 14.10
N ALA A 251 13.18 -10.25 14.19
CA ALA A 251 14.33 -9.39 14.28
C ALA A 251 14.94 -9.48 15.68
N VAL A 252 16.25 -9.59 15.76
CA VAL A 252 16.98 -9.82 17.02
C VAL A 252 17.94 -8.66 17.26
N PHE A 253 17.90 -8.09 18.46
CA PHE A 253 18.88 -7.10 18.91
C PHE A 253 20.14 -7.76 19.45
N ILE A 254 21.17 -6.95 19.71
CA ILE A 254 22.49 -7.40 20.19
C ILE A 254 22.39 -8.16 21.51
N SER A 255 21.47 -7.78 22.42
CA SER A 255 21.23 -8.50 23.69
C SER A 255 20.55 -9.86 23.53
N GLY A 256 20.00 -10.16 22.35
CA GLY A 256 19.20 -11.35 22.08
C GLY A 256 17.70 -11.15 22.21
N ASP A 257 17.23 -9.94 22.53
CA ASP A 257 15.82 -9.59 22.50
C ASP A 257 15.26 -9.69 21.09
N VAL A 258 14.08 -10.29 20.96
CA VAL A 258 13.45 -10.63 19.67
C VAL A 258 12.13 -9.89 19.51
N GLY A 259 11.88 -9.40 18.30
CA GLY A 259 10.61 -8.79 17.93
C GLY A 259 10.56 -7.31 18.31
N PHE A 260 10.80 -6.47 17.31
CA PHE A 260 10.66 -5.03 17.44
C PHE A 260 10.07 -4.42 16.18
N ASN A 261 9.64 -3.19 16.33
CA ASN A 261 8.98 -2.45 15.27
C ASN A 261 9.92 -1.38 14.72
N TRP A 262 9.73 -1.01 13.45
CA TRP A 262 10.26 0.24 12.91
C TRP A 262 9.14 1.28 12.97
N ALA A 263 9.15 2.12 14.01
CA ALA A 263 8.23 3.24 14.15
C ALA A 263 8.87 4.49 13.53
N PHE A 264 8.21 5.17 12.60
CA PHE A 264 8.86 6.26 11.86
C PHE A 264 7.93 7.40 11.50
N VAL A 265 8.54 8.56 11.28
CA VAL A 265 7.94 9.73 10.62
C VAL A 265 8.91 10.26 9.59
N ALA A 266 8.41 10.77 8.48
CA ALA A 266 9.21 11.35 7.42
C ALA A 266 8.49 12.52 6.75
N SER A 267 9.26 13.42 6.15
CA SER A 267 8.75 14.51 5.31
C SER A 267 9.69 14.72 4.13
N GLY A 268 9.15 14.94 2.95
CA GLY A 268 9.95 15.12 1.74
C GLY A 268 9.22 15.83 0.61
N SER A 269 9.94 16.08 -0.48
CA SER A 269 9.40 16.76 -1.67
C SER A 269 10.06 16.27 -2.96
N ASP A 270 9.26 15.87 -3.94
CA ASP A 270 9.75 15.44 -5.26
C ASP A 270 10.41 16.58 -6.05
N PRO A 271 9.81 17.78 -6.17
CA PRO A 271 10.46 18.89 -6.88
C PRO A 271 11.83 19.29 -6.31
N LYS A 272 12.08 19.00 -5.03
CA LYS A 272 13.35 19.29 -4.37
C LYS A 272 14.27 18.09 -4.27
N GLU A 273 13.74 16.87 -4.43
CA GLU A 273 14.47 15.61 -4.29
C GLU A 273 15.11 15.44 -2.89
N LEU A 274 14.48 16.01 -1.85
CA LEU A 274 14.99 16.01 -0.48
C LEU A 274 14.00 15.37 0.49
N GLY A 275 14.53 14.80 1.58
CA GLY A 275 13.72 14.25 2.66
C GLY A 275 14.42 14.20 4.01
N VAL A 276 13.63 14.13 5.07
CA VAL A 276 14.06 13.99 6.47
C VAL A 276 13.19 12.93 7.13
N ALA A 277 13.76 12.10 8.01
CA ALA A 277 12.98 11.13 8.77
C ALA A 277 13.53 10.90 10.19
N GLU A 278 12.66 10.48 11.10
CA GLU A 278 13.03 9.95 12.40
C GLU A 278 12.54 8.51 12.51
N VAL A 279 13.33 7.66 13.16
CA VAL A 279 13.03 6.25 13.37
C VAL A 279 13.27 5.87 14.82
N GLY A 280 12.33 5.13 15.38
CA GLY A 280 12.47 4.43 16.63
C GLY A 280 12.27 2.93 16.47
N LEU A 281 12.83 2.17 17.41
CA LEU A 281 12.84 0.71 17.41
C LEU A 281 12.15 0.12 18.65
N PRO A 282 10.88 0.48 18.94
CA PRO A 282 10.19 -0.01 20.12
C PRO A 282 9.90 -1.52 20.04
N PRO A 283 9.84 -2.23 21.17
CA PRO A 283 9.39 -3.61 21.21
C PRO A 283 7.98 -3.77 20.63
N SER A 284 7.71 -4.88 19.93
CA SER A 284 6.42 -5.12 19.26
C SER A 284 5.22 -5.13 20.22
N ALA A 285 5.45 -5.49 21.49
CA ALA A 285 4.42 -5.51 22.52
C ALA A 285 4.19 -4.16 23.22
N LEU A 286 4.97 -3.12 22.90
CA LEU A 286 4.85 -1.81 23.54
C LEU A 286 3.54 -1.15 23.13
N ASN A 287 2.66 -0.92 24.10
CA ASN A 287 1.40 -0.20 23.91
C ASN A 287 1.58 1.27 24.29
N GLU A 288 2.15 2.06 23.37
CA GLU A 288 2.41 3.49 23.54
C GLU A 288 2.19 4.23 22.22
N SER A 289 1.75 5.47 22.31
CA SER A 289 1.48 6.36 21.17
C SER A 289 2.18 7.72 21.30
N ASP A 290 2.80 8.03 22.44
CA ASP A 290 3.59 9.25 22.62
C ASP A 290 4.85 9.21 21.75
N ARG A 291 4.95 10.19 20.85
CA ARG A 291 6.11 10.42 19.98
C ARG A 291 7.43 10.45 20.72
N ASN A 292 7.48 11.07 21.91
CA ASN A 292 8.72 11.16 22.67
C ASN A 292 9.19 9.79 23.12
N VAL A 293 8.26 8.92 23.53
CA VAL A 293 8.63 7.55 23.88
C VAL A 293 9.08 6.82 22.62
N LEU A 294 8.28 6.85 21.55
CA LEU A 294 8.55 6.07 20.34
C LEU A 294 9.80 6.52 19.58
N LEU A 295 10.08 7.82 19.50
CA LEU A 295 11.15 8.39 18.66
C LEU A 295 12.33 8.98 19.43
N LYS A 296 12.24 9.16 20.76
CA LYS A 296 13.37 9.62 21.58
C LYS A 296 13.86 8.52 22.50
N ASP A 297 13.00 7.99 23.36
CA ASP A 297 13.38 6.92 24.30
C ASP A 297 13.74 5.63 23.56
N TYR A 298 13.00 5.33 22.48
CA TYR A 298 13.27 4.22 21.56
C TYR A 298 13.96 4.67 20.26
N SER A 299 14.62 5.83 20.21
CA SER A 299 15.44 6.22 19.07
C SER A 299 16.52 5.17 18.76
N ILE A 300 17.00 5.13 17.51
CA ILE A 300 18.07 4.20 17.10
C ILE A 300 19.28 4.31 18.04
N GLU A 301 19.75 5.54 18.29
CA GLU A 301 20.90 5.79 19.19
C GLU A 301 20.63 5.28 20.60
N ALA A 302 19.45 5.57 21.18
CA ALA A 302 19.10 5.16 22.54
C ALA A 302 19.00 3.64 22.67
N VAL A 303 18.32 2.97 21.73
CA VAL A 303 18.18 1.52 21.73
C VAL A 303 19.55 0.87 21.58
N PHE A 304 20.34 1.26 20.58
CA PHE A 304 21.65 0.64 20.36
C PHE A 304 22.63 0.91 21.52
N THR A 305 22.59 2.10 22.11
CA THR A 305 23.37 2.41 23.31
C THR A 305 23.01 1.46 24.46
N ASN A 306 21.71 1.24 24.71
CA ASN A 306 21.25 0.36 25.77
C ASN A 306 21.61 -1.10 25.51
N GLU A 307 21.44 -1.57 24.28
CA GLU A 307 21.78 -2.93 23.85
C GLU A 307 23.29 -3.21 24.02
N ILE A 308 24.14 -2.32 23.51
CA ILE A 308 25.61 -2.44 23.61
C ILE A 308 26.06 -2.43 25.07
N ASN A 309 25.54 -1.50 25.88
CA ASN A 309 25.93 -1.40 27.29
C ASN A 309 25.41 -2.56 28.15
N THR A 310 24.32 -3.20 27.73
CA THR A 310 23.80 -4.40 28.39
C THR A 310 24.71 -5.60 28.16
N VAL A 311 25.21 -5.79 26.94
CA VAL A 311 26.10 -6.91 26.60
C VAL A 311 27.56 -6.64 27.00
N TRP A 312 28.03 -5.40 26.83
CA TRP A 312 29.42 -4.99 27.09
C TRP A 312 29.51 -3.72 27.95
N PRO A 313 29.15 -3.80 29.25
CA PRO A 313 29.09 -2.63 30.15
C PRO A 313 30.42 -1.92 30.41
N THR A 314 31.55 -2.53 30.04
CA THR A 314 32.90 -1.95 30.21
C THR A 314 33.52 -1.48 28.89
N LEU A 315 32.75 -1.44 27.81
CA LEU A 315 33.23 -0.98 26.51
C LEU A 315 33.60 0.51 26.59
N ASP A 316 34.64 0.92 25.86
CA ASP A 316 35.06 2.32 25.83
C ASP A 316 33.94 3.20 25.25
N PRO A 317 33.42 4.19 25.99
CA PRO A 317 32.38 5.08 25.50
C PRO A 317 32.73 5.79 24.19
N VAL A 318 34.02 6.03 23.92
CA VAL A 318 34.47 6.63 22.65
C VAL A 318 34.26 5.68 21.48
N LEU A 319 34.48 4.37 21.68
CA LEU A 319 34.21 3.37 20.65
C LEU A 319 32.71 3.25 20.37
N VAL A 320 31.88 3.29 21.42
CA VAL A 320 30.42 3.28 21.29
C VAL A 320 29.95 4.51 20.51
N ALA A 321 30.38 5.71 20.89
CA ALA A 321 30.00 6.94 20.19
C ALA A 321 30.42 6.94 18.71
N ASN A 322 31.60 6.40 18.38
CA ASN A 322 32.04 6.28 16.99
C ASN A 322 31.18 5.29 16.19
N PHE A 323 30.75 4.19 16.81
CA PHE A 323 29.85 3.23 16.20
C PHE A 323 28.45 3.84 15.94
N LEU A 324 27.97 4.70 16.84
CA LEU A 324 26.63 5.28 16.79
C LEU A 324 26.50 6.57 15.96
N VAL A 325 27.55 7.01 15.27
CA VAL A 325 27.59 8.34 14.63
C VAL A 325 26.42 8.62 13.66
N ASN A 326 25.91 7.60 12.96
CA ASN A 326 24.79 7.74 12.02
C ASN A 326 23.44 7.25 12.57
N THR A 327 23.36 6.98 13.88
CA THR A 327 22.12 6.58 14.56
C THR A 327 21.31 7.77 15.10
N GLN A 328 21.90 8.97 15.06
CA GLN A 328 21.27 10.19 15.55
C GLN A 328 20.08 10.60 14.67
N ALA A 329 19.09 11.22 15.29
CA ALA A 329 17.89 11.71 14.63
C ALA A 329 17.96 13.25 14.44
N PRO A 330 17.38 13.79 13.36
CA PRO A 330 16.76 13.06 12.25
C PRO A 330 17.80 12.54 11.23
N GLY A 331 17.41 11.57 10.41
CA GLY A 331 18.13 11.14 9.22
C GLY A 331 17.79 12.01 8.02
N TYR A 332 18.80 12.36 7.22
CA TYR A 332 18.66 13.23 6.04
C TYR A 332 18.86 12.46 4.75
N PHE A 333 18.05 12.75 3.74
CA PHE A 333 18.00 12.01 2.48
C PHE A 333 18.01 12.93 1.27
N SER A 334 18.53 12.40 0.15
CA SER A 334 18.31 12.98 -1.19
C SER A 334 18.15 11.89 -2.23
N ASN A 335 17.39 12.17 -3.29
CA ASN A 335 17.19 11.22 -4.41
C ASN A 335 18.52 10.75 -5.06
N LYS A 336 19.57 11.58 -5.00
CA LYS A 336 20.84 11.30 -5.68
C LYS A 336 21.76 10.33 -4.93
N ILE A 337 21.66 10.33 -3.60
CA ILE A 337 22.61 9.64 -2.72
C ILE A 337 21.90 8.60 -1.84
N GLY A 338 20.58 8.74 -1.62
CA GLY A 338 19.87 8.03 -0.57
C GLY A 338 20.11 8.72 0.78
N PHE A 339 20.35 7.92 1.81
CA PHE A 339 20.73 8.42 3.14
C PHE A 339 22.05 9.19 3.08
N ILE A 340 22.08 10.36 3.72
CA ILE A 340 23.23 11.28 3.75
C ILE A 340 23.93 11.23 5.10
N ALA A 341 23.19 11.46 6.19
CA ALA A 341 23.71 11.53 7.55
C ALA A 341 22.56 11.45 8.57
N GLY A 342 22.88 11.07 9.81
CA GLY A 342 22.00 11.16 10.97
C GLY A 342 22.42 12.29 11.91
N GLY A 343 21.47 13.05 12.45
CA GLY A 343 21.68 14.12 13.43
C GLY A 343 22.22 15.43 12.86
N GLU A 344 23.21 15.38 11.96
CA GLU A 344 23.82 16.59 11.38
C GLU A 344 23.15 16.99 10.05
N SER A 345 22.48 18.15 10.05
CA SER A 345 21.82 18.69 8.85
C SER A 345 22.81 19.00 7.73
N PRO A 346 22.57 18.51 6.48
CA PRO A 346 23.38 18.86 5.31
C PRO A 346 23.27 20.33 4.89
N GLY A 347 22.27 21.06 5.41
CA GLY A 347 22.09 22.49 5.22
C GLY A 347 20.64 22.95 5.23
N SER A 348 20.44 24.27 5.14
CA SER A 348 19.13 24.94 5.31
C SER A 348 18.01 24.50 4.34
N ALA A 349 18.33 23.72 3.32
CA ALA A 349 17.31 23.19 2.40
C ALA A 349 16.43 22.10 3.04
N TRP A 350 16.88 21.49 4.14
CA TRP A 350 16.14 20.45 4.86
C TRP A 350 15.28 20.97 6.02
N ASP A 351 15.55 22.19 6.52
CA ASP A 351 14.88 22.80 7.68
C ASP A 351 13.35 22.80 7.56
N VAL A 352 12.83 22.96 6.34
CA VAL A 352 11.38 22.98 6.08
C VAL A 352 10.72 21.61 6.31
N TYR A 353 11.44 20.52 6.11
CA TYR A 353 10.93 19.15 6.34
C TYR A 353 11.14 18.74 7.79
N GLU A 354 12.29 19.10 8.38
CA GLU A 354 12.60 18.84 9.78
C GLU A 354 11.56 19.47 10.71
N ALA A 355 11.20 20.74 10.48
CA ALA A 355 10.18 21.44 11.27
C ALA A 355 8.79 20.79 11.22
N ARG A 356 8.51 19.93 10.22
CA ARG A 356 7.22 19.24 10.10
C ARG A 356 7.18 17.95 10.90
N LEU A 357 8.33 17.33 11.17
CA LEU A 357 8.36 16.08 11.92
C LEU A 357 7.75 16.24 13.31
N ASP A 358 7.93 17.41 13.94
CA ASP A 358 7.34 17.76 15.24
C ASP A 358 5.82 17.61 15.35
N ASP A 359 5.11 17.70 14.24
CA ASP A 359 3.66 17.54 14.18
C ASP A 359 3.21 16.11 13.84
N LEU A 360 4.15 15.18 13.62
CA LEU A 360 3.88 13.80 13.22
C LEU A 360 4.13 12.82 14.36
N SER A 361 3.35 11.76 14.46
CA SER A 361 3.56 10.69 15.45
C SER A 361 3.41 9.31 14.79
N PRO A 362 4.33 8.36 15.06
CA PRO A 362 4.20 6.98 14.58
C PRO A 362 2.94 6.29 15.10
N PHE A 363 2.51 5.23 14.40
CA PHE A 363 1.47 4.35 14.91
C PHE A 363 1.95 3.52 16.10
N ASN A 364 1.00 3.12 16.95
CA ASN A 364 1.27 2.32 18.15
C ASN A 364 1.85 0.94 17.77
N PRO A 365 2.99 0.53 18.38
CA PRO A 365 3.64 -0.75 18.05
C PRO A 365 2.76 -1.98 18.33
N SER A 366 2.06 -2.00 19.46
CA SER A 366 1.17 -3.11 19.84
C SER A 366 -0.02 -3.24 18.88
N GLU A 367 -0.63 -2.13 18.49
CA GLU A 367 -1.75 -2.13 17.54
C GLU A 367 -1.28 -2.58 16.16
N THR A 368 -0.14 -2.07 15.69
CA THR A 368 0.46 -2.45 14.40
C THR A 368 0.81 -3.93 14.38
N SER A 369 1.39 -4.45 15.46
CA SER A 369 1.81 -5.85 15.56
C SER A 369 0.64 -6.82 15.57
N ASN A 370 -0.51 -6.39 16.10
CA ASN A 370 -1.76 -7.15 16.14
C ASN A 370 -2.74 -6.76 15.03
N LEU A 371 -2.29 -5.99 14.03
CA LEU A 371 -3.11 -5.52 12.92
C LEU A 371 -3.69 -6.71 12.15
N VAL A 372 -5.01 -6.72 12.00
CA VAL A 372 -5.74 -7.67 11.16
C VAL A 372 -6.53 -6.88 10.13
N VAL A 373 -6.29 -7.19 8.86
CA VAL A 373 -7.06 -6.67 7.72
C VAL A 373 -7.92 -7.80 7.19
N SER A 374 -9.21 -7.52 6.97
CA SER A 374 -10.15 -8.45 6.36
C SER A 374 -11.01 -7.75 5.33
N PHE A 375 -11.48 -8.53 4.34
CA PHE A 375 -12.57 -8.09 3.49
C PHE A 375 -13.85 -7.82 4.29
N GLN A 376 -14.75 -7.04 3.69
CA GLN A 376 -15.97 -6.57 4.30
C GLN A 376 -17.20 -7.14 3.60
#